data_AF-A0A6C0IIY9-F1
#
_entry.id   AF-A0A6C0IIY9-F1
#
_cell.length_a   1.000
_cell.length_b   1.000
_cell.length_c   1.000
_cell.angle_alpha   90.00
_cell.angle_beta   90.00
_cell.angle_gamma   90.00
#
_symmetry.space_group_name_H-M   'P 1'
#
loop_
_entity.id
_entity.type
_entity.pdbx_description
1 polymer ?
#
loop_
_entity_poly.entity_id
_entity_poly.type
_entity_poly.pdbx_seq_one_letter_code
_entity_poly.pdbx_strand_id
1 'polypeptide(L)'
;MARFTIEFLNTYIRMGVFNDPKKPPKFKAGYGTAKKARNTIKRLRRATRSKAQQVARTMYSRAKYHKYQTPGMKDAMKVYGDYLHFLKKSAQKAQHV
;
A
#
# COMPACT_ATOMS: atom_id res chain seq x y z
N MET A 1 -17.19 -13.45 38.56
CA MET A 1 -15.71 -13.56 38.64
C MET A 1 -15.23 -14.44 37.50
N ALA A 2 -14.99 -13.88 36.31
CA ALA A 2 -14.52 -14.64 35.14
C ALA A 2 -13.00 -14.47 35.00
N ARG A 3 -12.27 -15.58 35.12
CA ARG A 3 -10.81 -15.66 34.96
C ARG A 3 -10.46 -15.51 33.48
N PHE A 4 -10.11 -14.29 33.06
CA PHE A 4 -9.51 -14.03 31.76
C PHE A 4 -8.10 -14.64 31.71
N THR A 5 -7.92 -15.62 30.83
CA THR A 5 -6.65 -16.33 30.63
C THR A 5 -5.66 -15.45 29.86
N ILE A 6 -4.41 -15.40 30.38
CA ILE A 6 -3.31 -14.53 29.93
C ILE A 6 -2.67 -15.01 28.61
N GLU A 7 -3.22 -16.02 27.95
CA GLU A 7 -2.67 -16.52 26.67
C GLU A 7 -3.04 -15.65 25.46
N PHE A 8 -4.06 -14.79 25.58
CA PHE A 8 -4.53 -13.97 24.45
C PHE A 8 -3.70 -12.70 24.18
N LEU A 9 -2.80 -12.34 25.09
CA LEU A 9 -1.99 -11.11 24.99
C LEU A 9 -0.64 -11.32 24.30
N ASN A 10 -0.16 -12.56 24.18
CA ASN A 10 1.19 -12.84 23.64
C ASN A 10 1.29 -12.84 22.11
N THR A 11 0.17 -12.71 21.39
CA THR A 11 0.14 -12.59 19.93
C THR A 11 0.28 -11.13 19.45
N TYR A 12 0.21 -10.16 20.35
CA TYR A 12 0.23 -8.72 20.01
C TYR A 12 1.64 -8.10 19.92
N ILE A 13 2.69 -8.84 20.29
CA ILE A 13 4.09 -8.33 20.33
C ILE A 13 4.94 -9.01 19.25
N ARG A 14 4.48 -8.99 18.00
CA ARG A 14 5.33 -9.35 16.84
C ARG A 14 5.33 -8.28 15.77
N MET A 15 5.22 -7.02 16.17
CA MET A 15 5.54 -5.86 15.33
C MET A 15 7.06 -5.63 15.39
N GLY A 16 7.83 -6.55 14.82
CA GLY A 16 9.26 -6.34 14.63
C GLY A 16 9.49 -5.14 13.72
N VAL A 17 10.22 -4.14 14.21
CA VAL A 17 10.61 -2.92 13.47
C VAL A 17 11.38 -3.27 12.19
N PHE A 18 12.07 -4.42 12.19
CA PHE A 18 12.75 -4.99 11.03
C PHE A 18 12.04 -6.27 10.59
N ASN A 19 11.19 -6.12 9.58
CA ASN A 19 10.65 -7.26 8.84
C ASN A 19 11.64 -7.57 7.72
N ASP A 20 12.54 -8.53 7.94
CA ASP A 20 13.34 -9.18 6.90
C ASP A 20 12.55 -10.39 6.37
N PRO A 21 11.72 -10.21 5.32
CA PRO A 21 10.89 -11.29 4.86
C PRO A 21 11.75 -12.34 4.15
N LYS A 22 11.67 -13.60 4.59
CA LYS A 22 12.27 -14.74 3.87
C LYS A 22 11.73 -14.90 2.44
N LYS A 23 10.56 -14.34 2.14
CA LYS A 23 9.90 -14.41 0.83
C LYS A 23 9.98 -13.06 0.11
N PRO A 24 10.18 -13.05 -1.21
CA PRO A 24 10.19 -11.81 -1.98
C PRO A 24 8.82 -11.11 -1.95
N PRO A 25 8.77 -9.78 -2.16
CA PRO A 25 7.51 -9.06 -2.20
C PRO A 25 6.62 -9.60 -3.34
N LYS A 26 5.35 -9.88 -3.01
CA LYS A 26 4.34 -10.40 -3.95
C LYS A 26 4.16 -9.52 -5.20
N PHE A 27 4.42 -8.22 -5.10
CA PHE A 27 4.30 -7.28 -6.20
C PHE A 27 5.61 -6.53 -6.40
N LYS A 28 6.18 -6.61 -7.60
CA LYS A 28 7.25 -5.70 -8.04
C LYS A 28 6.66 -4.31 -8.25
N ALA A 29 6.76 -3.47 -7.23
CA ALA A 29 6.25 -2.10 -7.21
C ALA A 29 7.38 -1.10 -7.48
N GLY A 30 7.07 0.05 -8.10
CA GLY A 30 8.07 1.08 -8.36
C GLY A 30 7.48 2.47 -8.54
N TYR A 31 8.17 3.47 -7.98
CA TYR A 31 7.71 4.85 -7.87
C TYR A 31 8.61 5.88 -8.58
N GLY A 32 9.68 5.44 -9.24
CA GLY A 32 10.66 6.35 -9.87
C GLY A 32 10.18 7.03 -11.15
N THR A 33 9.16 6.50 -11.82
CA THR A 33 8.58 7.09 -13.05
C THR A 33 7.10 6.75 -13.17
N ALA A 34 6.34 7.55 -13.94
CA ALA A 34 4.95 7.26 -14.26
C ALA A 34 4.75 5.88 -14.93
N LYS A 35 5.69 5.45 -15.79
CA LYS A 35 5.67 4.13 -16.44
C LYS A 35 5.74 3.01 -15.38
N LYS A 36 6.63 3.13 -14.39
CA LYS A 36 6.74 2.15 -13.29
C LYS A 36 5.48 2.17 -12.41
N ALA A 37 4.90 3.33 -12.15
CA ALA A 37 3.67 3.46 -11.39
C ALA A 37 2.48 2.77 -12.08
N ARG A 38 2.26 3.06 -13.37
CA ARG A 38 1.21 2.42 -14.19
C ARG A 38 1.38 0.90 -14.24
N ASN A 39 2.60 0.41 -14.44
CA ASN A 39 2.89 -1.02 -14.43
C ASN A 39 2.59 -1.67 -13.06
N THR A 40 2.85 -0.96 -11.96
CA THR A 40 2.49 -1.43 -10.62
C THR A 40 0.97 -1.54 -10.48
N ILE A 41 0.21 -0.50 -10.87
CA ILE A 41 -1.26 -0.51 -10.81
C ILE A 41 -1.85 -1.66 -11.62
N LYS A 42 -1.32 -1.93 -12.83
CA LYS A 42 -1.74 -3.08 -13.64
C LYS A 42 -1.62 -4.40 -12.89
N ARG A 43 -0.53 -4.61 -12.14
CA ARG A 43 -0.33 -5.82 -11.31
C ARG A 43 -1.27 -5.86 -10.11
N LEU A 44 -1.59 -4.70 -9.53
CA LEU A 44 -2.50 -4.59 -8.39
C LEU A 44 -3.95 -4.96 -8.70
N ARG A 45 -4.34 -5.06 -9.98
CA ARG A 45 -5.68 -5.54 -10.38
C ARG A 45 -5.98 -6.96 -9.88
N ARG A 46 -4.94 -7.78 -9.65
CA ARG A 46 -5.06 -9.15 -9.10
C ARG A 46 -5.00 -9.18 -7.56
N ALA A 47 -4.82 -8.03 -6.93
CA ALA A 47 -4.74 -7.91 -5.48
C ALA A 47 -6.11 -7.64 -4.88
N THR A 48 -6.29 -7.97 -3.60
CA THR A 48 -7.43 -7.46 -2.84
C THR A 48 -7.35 -5.93 -2.75
N ARG A 49 -8.51 -5.30 -2.64
CA ARG A 49 -8.63 -3.84 -2.55
C ARG A 49 -7.76 -3.24 -1.44
N SER A 50 -7.80 -3.81 -0.24
CA SER A 50 -6.97 -3.38 0.89
C SER A 50 -5.47 -3.46 0.56
N LYS A 51 -5.03 -4.56 -0.07
CA LYS A 51 -3.63 -4.72 -0.45
C LYS A 51 -3.22 -3.72 -1.53
N ALA A 52 -4.06 -3.49 -2.53
CA ALA A 52 -3.82 -2.50 -3.58
C ALA A 52 -3.70 -1.09 -3.00
N GLN A 53 -4.58 -0.73 -2.07
CA GLN A 53 -4.55 0.56 -1.38
C GLN A 53 -3.28 0.73 -0.53
N GLN A 54 -2.88 -0.31 0.22
CA GLN A 54 -1.65 -0.30 1.01
C GLN A 54 -0.43 -0.04 0.12
N VAL A 55 -0.26 -0.82 -0.95
CA VAL A 55 0.88 -0.70 -1.86
C VAL A 55 0.89 0.68 -2.54
N ALA A 56 -0.26 1.15 -3.02
CA ALA A 56 -0.36 2.45 -3.67
C ALA A 56 -0.02 3.61 -2.71
N ARG A 57 -0.47 3.56 -1.44
CA ARG A 57 -0.09 4.55 -0.41
C ARG A 57 1.40 4.56 -0.12
N THR A 58 2.01 3.37 0.00
CA THR A 58 3.46 3.27 0.20
C THR A 58 4.22 3.88 -0.97
N MET A 59 3.84 3.55 -2.21
CA MET A 59 4.54 4.06 -3.40
C MET A 59 4.30 5.57 -3.61
N TYR A 60 3.09 6.07 -3.35
CA TYR A 60 2.79 7.50 -3.34
C TYR A 60 3.70 8.24 -2.35
N SER A 61 3.79 7.75 -1.11
CA SER A 61 4.59 8.40 -0.07
C SER A 61 6.08 8.39 -0.41
N ARG A 62 6.59 7.27 -0.96
CA ARG A 62 7.98 7.18 -1.44
C ARG A 62 8.26 8.13 -2.59
N ALA A 63 7.33 8.33 -3.53
CA ALA A 63 7.47 9.32 -4.59
C ALA A 63 7.42 10.76 -4.04
N LYS A 64 6.49 11.03 -3.12
CA LYS A 64 6.25 12.37 -2.57
C LYS A 64 7.39 12.90 -1.70
N TYR A 65 7.97 12.03 -0.87
CA TYR A 65 8.94 12.42 0.16
C TYR A 65 10.38 11.94 -0.14
N HIS A 66 10.68 11.58 -1.40
CA HIS A 66 12.04 11.21 -1.76
C HIS A 66 12.99 12.40 -1.63
N LYS A 67 14.14 12.24 -0.95
CA LYS A 67 15.14 13.32 -0.72
C LYS A 67 15.55 14.01 -2.03
N TYR A 68 15.76 13.24 -3.08
CA TYR A 68 16.10 13.72 -4.42
C TYR A 68 14.93 13.46 -5.38
N GLN A 69 13.80 14.13 -5.14
CA GLN A 69 12.59 13.91 -5.95
C GLN A 69 12.81 14.35 -7.40
N THR A 70 12.63 13.44 -8.35
CA THR A 70 12.78 13.72 -9.79
C THR A 70 11.43 14.12 -10.41
N PRO A 71 11.42 14.77 -11.59
CA PRO A 71 10.17 15.01 -12.34
C PRO A 71 9.37 13.73 -12.57
N GLY A 72 10.04 12.62 -12.91
CA GLY A 72 9.38 11.32 -13.08
C GLY A 72 8.71 10.77 -11.81
N MET A 73 9.25 11.08 -10.63
CA MET A 73 8.60 10.75 -9.35
C MET A 73 7.36 11.63 -9.11
N LYS A 74 7.39 12.91 -9.49
CA LYS A 74 6.19 13.77 -9.42
C LYS A 74 5.07 13.24 -10.32
N ASP A 75 5.40 12.73 -11.49
CA ASP A 75 4.40 12.09 -12.36
C ASP A 75 3.91 10.76 -11.78
N ALA A 76 4.80 9.96 -11.19
CA ALA A 76 4.41 8.75 -10.47
C ALA A 76 3.46 9.05 -9.31
N MET A 77 3.71 10.14 -8.57
CA MET A 77 2.87 10.61 -7.48
C MET A 77 1.45 10.92 -7.96
N LYS A 78 1.29 11.63 -9.09
CA LYS A 78 -0.03 11.90 -9.70
C LYS A 78 -0.77 10.60 -10.02
N VAL A 79 -0.11 9.68 -10.73
CA VAL A 79 -0.68 8.37 -11.10
C VAL A 79 -1.17 7.57 -9.88
N TYR A 80 -0.40 7.54 -8.78
CA TYR A 80 -0.85 6.87 -7.56
C TYR A 80 -1.95 7.64 -6.82
N GLY A 81 -1.90 8.98 -6.83
CA GLY A 81 -2.95 9.83 -6.26
C GLY A 81 -4.31 9.58 -6.91
N ASP A 82 -4.34 9.57 -8.25
CA ASP A 82 -5.56 9.30 -9.03
C ASP A 82 -6.12 7.91 -8.72
N TYR A 83 -5.24 6.91 -8.64
CA TYR A 83 -5.65 5.54 -8.30
C TYR A 83 -6.23 5.45 -6.88
N LEU A 84 -5.62 6.10 -5.89
CA LEU A 84 -6.13 6.12 -4.52
C LEU A 84 -7.48 6.83 -4.42
N HIS A 85 -7.67 7.91 -5.18
CA HIS A 85 -8.93 8.62 -5.27
C HIS A 85 -10.03 7.76 -5.93
N PHE A 86 -9.70 7.08 -7.02
CA PHE A 86 -10.59 6.09 -7.67
C PHE A 86 -11.01 4.99 -6.68
N LEU A 87 -10.05 4.45 -5.92
CA LEU A 87 -10.37 3.49 -4.87
C LEU A 87 -11.35 4.13 -3.88
N LYS A 88 -11.06 5.30 -3.29
CA LYS A 88 -11.95 5.95 -2.33
C LYS A 88 -13.39 6.08 -2.84
N LYS A 89 -13.57 6.60 -4.07
CA LYS A 89 -14.90 6.75 -4.70
C LYS A 89 -15.64 5.42 -4.86
N SER A 90 -14.94 4.38 -5.32
CA SER A 90 -15.54 3.05 -5.49
C SER A 90 -15.95 2.39 -4.18
N ALA A 91 -15.27 2.69 -3.06
CA ALA A 91 -15.75 2.22 -1.74
C ALA A 91 -17.02 2.93 -1.30
N GLN A 92 -17.08 4.26 -1.46
CA GLN A 92 -18.27 5.04 -1.09
C GLN A 92 -19.49 4.55 -1.87
N LYS A 93 -19.37 4.33 -3.18
CA LYS A 93 -20.46 3.78 -3.99
C LYS A 93 -20.99 2.45 -3.46
N ALA A 94 -20.12 1.56 -3.00
CA ALA A 94 -20.53 0.26 -2.47
C ALA A 94 -21.23 0.33 -1.09
N GLN A 95 -21.18 1.46 -0.39
CA GLN A 95 -21.85 1.68 0.90
C GLN A 95 -23.25 2.28 0.75
N HIS A 96 -23.58 2.78 -0.44
CA HIS A 96 -24.87 3.41 -0.76
C HIS A 96 -25.78 2.50 -1.61
N VAL A 97 -25.44 1.21 -1.72
CA VAL A 97 -26.24 0.14 -2.34
C VAL A 97 -26.54 -0.87 -1.26
#